data_AF-A0A2G9SI21-F1
#
_entry.id   AF-A0A2G9SI21-F1
#
_cell.length_a   1.000
_cell.length_b   1.000
_cell.length_c   1.000
_cell.angle_alpha   90.00
_cell.angle_beta   90.00
_cell.angle_gamma   90.00
#
_symmetry.space_group_name_H-M   'P 1'
#
loop_
_entity.id
_entity.type
_entity.pdbx_description
1 polymer ?
#
loop_
_entity_poly.entity_id
_entity_poly.type
_entity_poly.pdbx_seq_one_letter_code
_entity_poly.pdbx_strand_id
1 'polypeptide(L)'
;GKSIAQTGRSKLQNQRAGLNNQILKAMRMRAGAENLLRATTNNKVREQVLLELSYVNSNLQVLKEELERLNISVEDFILEHYSEDGADYENELADLMDLRQTHQVMRGRPS
;
A
#
# COMPACT_ATOMS: atom_id res chain seq x y z
N GLY A 1 3.87 -2.96 34.78
CA GLY A 1 3.73 -2.58 33.37
C GLY A 1 5.04 -2.81 32.67
N LYS A 2 5.10 -3.81 31.78
CA LYS A 2 6.29 -4.01 30.94
C LYS A 2 6.15 -3.11 29.73
N SER A 3 7.10 -2.18 29.60
CA SER A 3 7.30 -1.35 28.40
C SER A 3 7.23 -2.25 27.17
N ILE A 4 6.36 -1.92 26.22
CA ILE A 4 6.27 -2.59 24.91
C ILE A 4 7.58 -2.27 24.21
N ALA A 5 8.58 -3.13 24.44
CA ALA A 5 9.86 -3.06 23.77
C ALA A 5 9.60 -2.96 22.26
N GLN A 6 10.23 -1.98 21.62
CA GLN A 6 10.38 -1.94 20.17
C GLN A 6 11.12 -3.20 19.71
N THR A 7 10.40 -4.31 19.54
CA THR A 7 10.91 -5.52 18.90
C THR A 7 10.96 -5.27 17.39
N GLY A 8 11.84 -5.95 16.66
CA GLY A 8 11.97 -5.82 15.20
C GLY A 8 10.63 -5.90 14.46
N ARG A 9 9.71 -6.72 14.97
CA ARG A 9 8.32 -6.86 14.51
C ARG A 9 7.54 -5.53 14.46
N SER A 10 7.63 -4.70 15.51
CA SER A 10 6.94 -3.40 15.54
C SER A 10 7.48 -2.41 14.50
N LYS A 11 8.78 -2.50 14.16
CA LYS A 11 9.41 -1.65 13.14
C LYS A 11 8.98 -2.05 11.73
N LEU A 12 9.01 -3.35 11.43
CA LEU A 12 8.56 -3.90 10.14
C LEU A 12 7.08 -3.61 9.90
N GLN A 13 6.25 -3.74 10.93
CA GLN A 13 4.83 -3.42 10.83
C GLN A 13 4.57 -1.93 10.56
N ASN A 14 5.34 -1.03 11.19
CA ASN A 14 5.27 0.41 10.91
C ASN A 14 5.72 0.74 9.49
N GLN A 15 6.77 0.09 8.99
CA GLN A 15 7.23 0.25 7.61
C GLN A 15 6.19 -0.23 6.60
N ARG A 16 5.59 -1.42 6.83
CA ARG A 16 4.51 -1.97 5.99
C ARG A 16 3.28 -1.07 5.98
N ALA A 17 2.89 -0.55 7.13
CA ALA A 17 1.79 0.41 7.24
C ALA A 17 2.10 1.71 6.49
N GLY A 18 3.34 2.20 6.57
CA GLY A 18 3.81 3.36 5.82
C GLY A 18 3.71 3.16 4.30
N LEU A 19 4.19 2.04 3.78
CA LEU A 19 4.13 1.69 2.36
C LEU A 19 2.68 1.55 1.88
N ASN A 20 1.83 0.84 2.61
CA ASN A 20 0.42 0.69 2.28
C ASN A 20 -0.31 2.04 2.18
N ASN A 21 -0.03 2.97 3.10
CA ASN A 21 -0.62 4.32 3.04
C ASN A 21 -0.15 5.09 1.79
N GLN A 22 1.11 4.96 1.40
CA GLN A 22 1.66 5.59 0.19
C GLN A 22 1.04 5.00 -1.08
N ILE A 23 0.93 3.67 -1.17
CA ILE A 23 0.28 2.96 -2.28
C ILE A 23 -1.17 3.42 -2.41
N LEU A 24 -1.92 3.47 -1.31
CA LEU A 24 -3.31 3.92 -1.30
C LEU A 24 -3.45 5.35 -1.81
N LYS A 25 -2.58 6.26 -1.37
CA LYS A 25 -2.57 7.65 -1.84
C LYS A 25 -2.29 7.71 -3.34
N ALA A 26 -1.31 6.97 -3.83
CA ALA A 26 -0.96 6.94 -5.24
C ALA A 26 -2.07 6.34 -6.11
N MET A 27 -2.74 5.27 -5.66
CA MET A 27 -3.91 4.71 -6.35
C MET A 27 -5.06 5.72 -6.45
N ARG A 28 -5.33 6.48 -5.38
CA ARG A 28 -6.36 7.53 -5.40
C ARG A 28 -6.01 8.68 -6.35
N MET A 29 -4.75 9.12 -6.35
CA MET A 29 -4.28 10.14 -7.30
C MET A 29 -4.42 9.66 -8.75
N ARG A 30 -4.05 8.40 -9.02
CA ARG A 30 -4.21 7.79 -10.34
C ARG A 30 -5.67 7.78 -10.79
N ALA A 31 -6.58 7.31 -9.94
CA ALA A 31 -8.02 7.29 -10.25
C ALA A 31 -8.57 8.71 -10.51
N GLY A 32 -8.14 9.71 -9.73
CA GLY A 32 -8.51 11.11 -9.95
C GLY A 32 -8.00 11.65 -11.29
N ALA A 33 -6.74 11.36 -11.62
CA ALA A 33 -6.12 11.77 -12.88
C ALA A 33 -6.78 11.09 -14.10
N GLU A 34 -7.09 9.80 -14.01
CA GLU A 34 -7.84 9.08 -15.04
C GLU A 34 -9.24 9.68 -15.26
N ASN A 35 -9.94 10.06 -14.19
CA ASN A 35 -11.24 10.71 -14.29
C ASN A 35 -11.13 12.09 -14.94
N LEU A 36 -10.13 12.89 -14.56
CA LEU A 36 -9.86 14.19 -15.17
C LEU A 36 -9.54 14.05 -16.67
N LEU A 37 -8.74 13.05 -17.05
CA LEU A 37 -8.40 12.76 -18.45
C LEU A 37 -9.63 12.41 -19.29
N ARG A 38 -10.60 11.69 -18.71
CA ARG A 38 -11.88 11.35 -19.36
C ARG A 38 -12.80 12.57 -19.49
N ALA A 39 -12.82 13.45 -18.49
CA ALA A 39 -13.73 14.60 -18.43
C ALA A 39 -13.24 15.81 -19.25
N THR A 40 -11.92 15.97 -19.41
CA THR A 40 -11.35 17.15 -20.05
C THR A 40 -11.24 17.02 -21.58
N THR A 41 -11.63 18.08 -22.29
CA THR A 41 -11.43 18.24 -23.73
C THR A 41 -10.23 19.14 -24.07
N ASN A 42 -9.57 19.73 -23.06
CA ASN A 42 -8.43 20.62 -23.26
C ASN A 42 -7.14 19.83 -23.44
N ASN A 43 -6.56 19.88 -24.65
CA ASN A 43 -5.36 19.10 -25.00
C ASN A 43 -4.14 19.38 -24.10
N LYS A 44 -3.91 20.62 -23.66
CA LYS A 44 -2.81 20.94 -22.75
C LYS A 44 -2.98 20.25 -21.40
N VAL A 45 -4.21 20.27 -20.88
CA VAL A 45 -4.55 19.56 -19.63
C VAL A 45 -4.40 18.05 -19.81
N ARG A 46 -4.78 17.49 -20.97
CA ARG A 46 -4.62 16.07 -21.27
C ARG A 46 -3.15 15.65 -21.25
N GLU A 47 -2.27 16.39 -21.91
CA GLU A 47 -0.83 16.12 -21.93
C GLU A 47 -0.22 16.16 -20.53
N GLN A 48 -0.56 17.18 -19.74
CA GLN A 48 -0.09 17.30 -18.36
C GLN A 48 -0.58 16.13 -17.49
N VAL A 49 -1.85 15.74 -17.61
CA VAL A 49 -2.41 14.61 -16.86
C VAL A 49 -1.76 13.28 -17.26
N LEU A 50 -1.46 13.08 -18.55
CA LEU A 50 -0.74 11.88 -19.02
C LEU A 50 0.67 11.79 -18.43
N LEU A 51 1.39 12.92 -18.35
CA LEU A 51 2.69 12.97 -17.72
C LEU A 51 2.62 12.63 -16.23
N GLU A 52 1.66 13.20 -15.51
CA GLU A 52 1.47 12.90 -14.08
C GLU A 52 1.02 11.46 -13.84
N LEU A 53 0.18 10.89 -14.73
CA LEU A 53 -0.18 9.48 -14.67
C LEU A 53 1.04 8.57 -14.83
N SER A 54 1.96 8.92 -15.73
CA SER A 54 3.23 8.20 -15.88
C SER A 54 4.04 8.22 -14.58
N TYR A 55 4.18 9.39 -13.95
CA TYR A 55 4.89 9.53 -12.67
C TYR A 55 4.23 8.72 -11.55
N VAL A 56 2.91 8.83 -11.41
CA VAL A 56 2.14 8.09 -10.39
C VAL A 56 2.23 6.58 -10.60
N ASN A 57 2.21 6.10 -11.85
CA ASN A 57 2.36 4.68 -12.17
C ASN A 57 3.75 4.15 -11.82
N SER A 58 4.81 4.89 -12.17
CA SER A 58 6.19 4.54 -11.78
C SER A 58 6.34 4.49 -10.25
N ASN A 59 5.79 5.47 -9.53
CA ASN A 59 5.80 5.47 -8.07
C ASN A 59 5.05 4.28 -7.48
N LEU A 60 3.87 3.93 -8.04
CA LEU A 60 3.11 2.76 -7.61
C LEU A 60 3.89 1.46 -7.79
N GLN A 61 4.63 1.33 -8.90
CA GLN A 61 5.46 0.17 -9.14
C GLN A 61 6.54 0.03 -8.07
N VAL A 62 7.33 1.09 -7.84
CA VAL A 62 8.42 1.09 -6.85
C VAL A 62 7.89 0.75 -5.44
N LEU A 63 6.78 1.34 -5.03
CA LEU A 63 6.20 1.10 -3.71
C LEU A 63 5.69 -0.34 -3.54
N LYS A 64 5.14 -0.94 -4.60
CA LYS A 64 4.69 -2.34 -4.57
C LYS A 64 5.87 -3.29 -4.48
N GLU A 65 6.93 -3.05 -5.25
CA GLU A 65 8.15 -3.87 -5.16
C GLU A 65 8.81 -3.74 -3.79
N GLU A 66 8.78 -2.56 -3.15
CA GLU A 66 9.30 -2.39 -1.78
C GLU A 66 8.46 -3.14 -0.75
N LEU A 67 7.14 -3.13 -0.90
CA LEU A 67 6.24 -3.90 -0.04
C LEU A 67 6.47 -5.41 -0.18
N GLU A 68 6.67 -5.89 -1.41
CA GLU A 68 6.95 -7.29 -1.70
C GLU A 68 8.30 -7.73 -1.09
N ARG A 69 9.37 -6.95 -1.28
CA ARG A 69 10.67 -7.18 -0.62
C ARG A 69 10.54 -7.25 0.90
N LEU A 70 9.71 -6.39 1.49
CA LEU A 70 9.47 -6.39 2.93
C LEU A 70 8.72 -7.64 3.39
N ASN A 71 7.76 -8.14 2.62
CA ASN A 71 7.04 -9.37 2.95
C ASN A 71 7.96 -10.60 2.87
N ILE A 72 8.76 -10.72 1.81
CA ILE A 72 9.75 -11.80 1.66
C ILE A 72 10.71 -11.82 2.86
N SER A 73 11.23 -10.67 3.27
CA SER A 73 12.10 -10.58 4.45
C SER A 73 11.43 -11.02 5.76
N VAL A 74 10.11 -10.89 5.86
CA VAL A 74 9.35 -11.35 7.03
C VAL A 74 9.12 -12.86 6.95
N GLU A 75 8.81 -13.39 5.78
CA GLU A 75 8.65 -14.83 5.53
C GLU A 75 9.96 -15.58 5.82
N ASP A 76 11.09 -15.10 5.29
CA ASP A 76 12.42 -15.65 5.58
C ASP A 76 12.71 -15.67 7.09
N PHE A 77 12.37 -14.58 7.80
CA PHE A 77 12.53 -14.51 9.25
C PHE A 77 11.69 -15.56 9.99
N ILE A 78 10.43 -15.74 9.58
CA ILE A 78 9.51 -16.73 10.18
C ILE A 78 10.07 -18.14 9.96
N LEU A 79 10.47 -18.45 8.73
CA LEU A 79 11.04 -19.75 8.37
C LEU A 79 12.32 -20.05 9.17
N GLU A 80 13.26 -19.11 9.23
CA GLU A 80 14.53 -19.30 9.94
C GLU A 80 14.36 -19.47 11.46
N HIS A 81 13.45 -18.72 12.09
CA HIS A 81 13.36 -18.65 13.56
C HIS A 81 12.28 -19.57 14.16
N TYR A 82 11.23 -19.86 13.40
CA TYR A 82 10.09 -20.66 13.86
C TYR A 82 9.93 -21.96 13.08
N SER A 83 10.67 -22.15 11.97
CA SER A 83 10.51 -23.32 11.07
C SER A 83 9.07 -23.47 10.56
N GLU A 84 8.35 -22.35 10.50
CA GLU A 84 6.98 -22.23 10.00
C GLU A 84 7.02 -21.59 8.61
N ASP A 85 6.08 -21.95 7.74
CA ASP A 85 5.92 -21.27 6.46
C ASP A 85 5.22 -19.93 6.69
N GLY A 86 5.86 -18.82 6.30
CA GLY A 86 5.28 -17.49 6.40
C GLY A 86 3.99 -17.34 5.58
N ALA A 87 3.79 -18.18 4.56
CA ALA A 87 2.59 -18.26 3.75
C ALA A 87 1.33 -18.60 4.56
N ASP A 88 1.48 -19.32 5.68
CA ASP A 88 0.35 -19.69 6.56
C ASP A 88 -0.32 -18.47 7.21
N TYR A 89 0.34 -17.30 7.18
CA TYR A 89 -0.17 -16.05 7.75
C TYR A 89 -0.57 -15.02 6.69
N GLU A 90 -0.43 -15.34 5.39
CA GLU A 90 -0.79 -14.42 4.31
C GLU A 90 -2.29 -14.08 4.33
N ASN A 91 -3.15 -15.07 4.60
CA ASN A 91 -4.60 -14.88 4.62
C ASN A 91 -5.03 -13.96 5.78
N GLU A 92 -4.50 -14.15 6.98
CA GLU A 92 -4.78 -13.28 8.14
C GLU A 92 -4.22 -11.86 7.93
N LEU A 93 -3.08 -11.75 7.25
CA LEU A 93 -2.51 -10.47 6.85
C LEU A 93 -3.36 -9.77 5.79
N ALA A 94 -3.88 -10.51 4.81
CA ALA A 94 -4.76 -10.02 3.75
C ALA A 94 -6.14 -9.61 4.32
N ASP A 95 -6.75 -10.43 5.17
CA ASP A 95 -8.03 -10.13 5.84
C ASP A 95 -7.92 -8.87 6.70
N LEU A 96 -6.79 -8.69 7.40
CA LEU A 96 -6.54 -7.47 8.16
C LEU A 96 -6.31 -6.24 7.25
N MET A 97 -5.80 -6.43 6.03
CA MET A 97 -5.69 -5.37 5.03
C MET A 97 -7.06 -4.99 4.46
N ASP A 98 -7.87 -5.98 4.09
CA ASP A 98 -9.21 -5.78 3.54
C ASP A 98 -10.17 -5.16 4.57
N LEU A 99 -10.10 -5.59 5.84
CA LEU A 99 -10.88 -4.99 6.93
C LEU A 99 -10.47 -3.53 7.20
N ARG A 100 -9.18 -3.20 7.08
CA ARG A 100 -8.73 -1.79 7.16
C ARG A 100 -9.16 -0.98 5.94
N GLN A 101 -9.13 -1.57 4.74
CA GLN A 101 -9.51 -0.93 3.50
C GLN A 101 -11.01 -0.56 3.50
N THR A 102 -11.86 -1.51 3.90
CA THR A 102 -13.31 -1.31 4.06
C THR A 102 -13.63 -0.25 5.11
N HIS A 103 -12.97 -0.27 6.27
CA HIS A 103 -13.16 0.78 7.29
C HIS A 103 -12.71 2.17 6.85
N GLN A 104 -11.66 2.29 6.02
CA GLN A 104 -11.22 3.58 5.48
C GLN A 104 -12.14 4.11 4.38
N VAL A 105 -12.78 3.24 3.58
CA VAL A 105 -13.79 3.61 2.59
C VAL A 105 -15.09 4.08 3.27
N MET A 106 -15.48 3.44 4.38
CA MET A 106 -16.72 3.77 5.11
C MET A 106 -16.65 5.09 5.90
N ARG A 107 -15.45 5.60 6.22
CA ARG A 107 -15.28 6.94 6.83
C ARG A 107 -15.25 8.09 5.82
N GLY A 108 -15.27 7.80 4.52
CA GLY A 108 -15.14 8.78 3.44
C GLY A 108 -16.42 9.08 2.65
N ARG A 109 -17.57 8.49 3.00
CA ARG A 109 -18.86 8.83 2.39
C ARG A 109 -19.51 9.99 3.15
N PRO A 110 -19.69 11.19 2.56
CA PRO A 110 -20.64 12.14 3.08
C PRO A 110 -22.05 11.59 2.84
N SER A 111 -22.91 11.72 3.85
CA SER A 111 -24.36 11.56 3.74
C SER A 111 -24.97 12.52 2.74
#